data_AF-A0A6M8BEX6-F1
#
_entry.id   AF-A0A6M8BEX6-F1
#
_cell.length_a   1.000
_cell.length_b   1.000
_cell.length_c   1.000
_cell.angle_alpha   90.00
_cell.angle_beta   90.00
_cell.angle_gamma   90.00
#
_symmetry.space_group_name_H-M   'P 1'
#
loop_
_entity.id
_entity.type
_entity.pdbx_description
1 polymer ?
#
loop_
_entity_poly.entity_id
_entity_poly.type
_entity_poly.pdbx_seq_one_letter_code
_entity_poly.pdbx_strand_id
1 'polypeptide(L)'
;MGAIALALGVLLWLGGAAPALATGVYEMPAVSPTEWVVDEGDVLSRLNESNINGKLSSLSKKTGNDVRLVTIHRLDYGETVQSFADQLFEQWFPEPADQANEVLLVLDTVTNNAAIRVGEAAKELLSDDIATSVVDETLAVPLRQGDRYNQAFLDVATRLSEVLAGNPDPGPPVVVEVDQSEGTFATPEETAESNATVWVIGLLFAATVIPMATYYWYQMR
;
A
#
# COMPACT_ATOMS: atom_id res chain seq x y z
N MET A 1 -44.94 -26.42 -20.62
CA MET A 1 -43.71 -25.60 -20.77
C MET A 1 -43.39 -24.83 -19.48
N GLY A 2 -43.49 -25.47 -18.30
CA GLY A 2 -43.32 -24.76 -17.00
C GLY A 2 -42.26 -25.35 -16.07
N ALA A 3 -41.73 -26.54 -16.37
CA ALA A 3 -40.78 -27.23 -15.47
C ALA A 3 -39.30 -26.97 -15.81
N ILE A 4 -39.01 -26.39 -16.99
CA ILE A 4 -37.61 -26.20 -17.45
C ILE A 4 -37.06 -24.84 -16.99
N ALA A 5 -37.91 -23.85 -16.71
CA ALA A 5 -37.47 -22.53 -16.27
C ALA A 5 -37.04 -22.47 -14.79
N LEU A 6 -37.42 -23.46 -13.97
CA LEU A 6 -37.12 -23.48 -12.53
C LEU A 6 -35.78 -24.16 -12.19
N ALA A 7 -35.17 -24.86 -13.15
CA ALA A 7 -33.89 -25.55 -12.95
C ALA A 7 -32.66 -24.65 -13.22
N LEU A 8 -32.82 -23.53 -13.94
CA LEU A 8 -31.70 -22.62 -14.23
C LEU A 8 -31.43 -21.58 -13.12
N GLY A 9 -32.37 -21.35 -12.20
CA GLY A 9 -32.19 -20.38 -11.11
C GLY A 9 -31.35 -20.90 -9.94
N VAL A 10 -31.29 -22.22 -9.75
CA VAL A 10 -30.61 -22.84 -8.59
C VAL A 10 -29.11 -23.08 -8.86
N LEU A 11 -28.69 -23.17 -10.12
CA LEU A 11 -27.29 -23.42 -10.45
C LEU A 11 -26.37 -22.20 -10.25
N LEU A 12 -26.92 -20.99 -10.11
CA LEU A 12 -26.14 -19.76 -9.88
C LEU A 12 -25.88 -19.45 -8.39
N TRP A 13 -26.41 -20.24 -7.45
CA TRP A 13 -26.19 -20.07 -6.00
C TRP A 13 -25.11 -21.00 -5.42
N LEU A 14 -24.47 -21.82 -6.26
CA LEU A 14 -23.31 -22.65 -5.89
C LEU A 14 -21.98 -22.10 -6.42
N GLY A 15 -21.94 -20.80 -6.75
CA GLY A 15 -20.67 -20.08 -6.92
C GLY A 15 -19.94 -20.09 -5.58
N GLY A 16 -19.07 -21.09 -5.39
CA GLY A 16 -18.34 -21.32 -4.16
C GLY A 16 -17.65 -20.04 -3.72
N ALA A 17 -17.94 -19.62 -2.48
CA ALA A 17 -16.99 -18.81 -1.75
C ALA A 17 -15.69 -19.61 -1.72
N ALA A 18 -14.68 -19.18 -2.47
CA ALA A 18 -13.32 -19.68 -2.27
C ALA A 18 -13.05 -19.53 -0.77
N PRO A 19 -12.53 -20.55 -0.08
CA PRO A 19 -12.10 -20.38 1.29
C PRO A 19 -11.11 -19.22 1.26
N ALA A 20 -11.42 -18.14 1.97
CA ALA A 20 -10.46 -17.09 2.22
C ALA A 20 -9.42 -17.73 3.14
N LEU A 21 -8.39 -18.32 2.54
CA LEU A 21 -7.27 -18.91 3.24
C LEU A 21 -6.60 -17.78 4.00
N ALA A 22 -6.61 -17.88 5.32
CA ALA A 22 -5.82 -17.05 6.18
C ALA A 22 -4.43 -17.70 6.29
N THR A 23 -3.39 -16.88 6.24
CA THR A 23 -1.99 -17.32 6.26
C THR A 23 -1.55 -17.49 7.70
N GLY A 24 -1.33 -18.74 8.11
CA GLY A 24 -0.71 -19.08 9.38
C GLY A 24 0.82 -19.15 9.28
N VAL A 25 1.52 -19.02 10.41
CA VAL A 25 3.00 -19.08 10.46
C VAL A 25 3.54 -20.42 9.92
N TYR A 26 2.78 -21.50 10.07
CA TYR A 26 3.12 -22.84 9.56
C TYR A 26 3.04 -22.97 8.04
N GLU A 27 2.36 -22.03 7.34
CA GLU A 27 2.27 -21.99 5.88
C GLU A 27 3.42 -21.23 5.24
N MET A 28 4.15 -20.45 6.05
CA MET A 28 5.30 -19.69 5.57
C MET A 28 6.42 -20.64 5.12
N PRO A 29 7.02 -20.40 3.94
CA PRO A 29 8.15 -21.20 3.49
C PRO A 29 9.30 -21.11 4.49
N ALA A 30 10.06 -22.20 4.61
CA ALA A 30 11.30 -22.16 5.37
C ALA A 30 12.26 -21.20 4.66
N VAL A 31 12.71 -20.15 5.35
CA VAL A 31 13.63 -19.18 4.76
C VAL A 31 14.98 -19.83 4.50
N SER A 32 15.40 -19.76 3.24
CA SER A 32 16.78 -20.07 2.90
C SER A 32 17.68 -18.89 3.28
N PRO A 33 18.96 -19.13 3.65
CA PRO A 33 19.90 -18.04 3.94
C PRO A 33 20.05 -17.03 2.78
N THR A 34 19.72 -17.46 1.56
CA THR A 34 19.82 -16.69 0.31
C THR A 34 18.53 -16.01 -0.12
N GLU A 35 17.50 -16.01 0.72
CA GLU A 35 16.20 -15.43 0.43
C GLU A 35 15.92 -14.32 1.43
N TRP A 36 15.85 -13.08 0.92
CA TRP A 36 15.62 -11.89 1.75
C TRP A 36 14.22 -11.33 1.59
N VAL A 37 13.46 -11.80 0.59
CA VAL A 37 12.09 -11.38 0.32
C VAL A 37 11.20 -12.60 0.16
N VAL A 38 10.12 -12.66 0.92
CA VAL A 38 9.07 -13.67 0.81
C VAL A 38 7.76 -12.95 0.53
N ASP A 39 7.27 -13.02 -0.72
CA ASP A 39 6.04 -12.34 -1.14
C ASP A 39 4.86 -13.29 -1.29
N GLU A 40 4.19 -13.59 -0.17
CA GLU A 40 2.92 -14.34 -0.16
C GLU A 40 1.71 -13.43 -0.45
N GLY A 41 1.91 -12.11 -0.47
CA GLY A 41 0.89 -11.12 -0.81
C GLY A 41 0.69 -10.90 -2.31
N ASP A 42 1.65 -11.32 -3.15
CA ASP A 42 1.75 -11.04 -4.59
C ASP A 42 1.61 -9.52 -4.89
N VAL A 43 2.29 -8.69 -4.09
CA VAL A 43 2.24 -7.22 -4.17
C VAL A 43 3.53 -6.60 -4.71
N LEU A 44 4.63 -7.35 -4.71
CA LEU A 44 5.91 -6.91 -5.23
C LEU A 44 6.07 -7.38 -6.67
N SER A 45 6.71 -6.53 -7.47
CA SER A 45 7.11 -6.94 -8.81
C SER A 45 8.44 -7.69 -8.74
N ARG A 46 8.59 -8.72 -9.58
CA ARG A 46 9.85 -9.48 -9.73
C ARG A 46 11.10 -8.63 -9.90
N LEU A 47 10.99 -7.50 -10.59
CA LEU A 47 12.11 -6.56 -10.77
C LEU A 47 12.54 -5.97 -9.43
N ASN A 48 11.58 -5.56 -8.61
CA ASN A 48 11.86 -4.97 -7.30
C ASN A 48 12.27 -6.02 -6.28
N GLU A 49 11.69 -7.21 -6.29
CA GLU A 49 12.20 -8.35 -5.49
C GLU A 49 13.68 -8.59 -5.79
N SER A 50 14.08 -8.63 -7.08
CA SER A 50 15.47 -8.81 -7.49
C SER A 50 16.37 -7.67 -7.00
N ASN A 51 15.92 -6.41 -7.12
CA ASN A 51 16.65 -5.25 -6.64
C ASN A 51 16.84 -5.27 -5.11
N ILE A 52 15.78 -5.59 -4.38
CA ILE A 52 15.80 -5.71 -2.91
C ILE A 52 16.74 -6.84 -2.50
N ASN A 53 16.58 -8.04 -3.06
CA ASN A 53 17.47 -9.18 -2.81
C ASN A 53 18.94 -8.84 -3.08
N GLY A 54 19.23 -8.14 -4.18
CA GLY A 54 20.59 -7.69 -4.49
C GLY A 54 21.16 -6.73 -3.44
N LYS A 55 20.34 -5.79 -2.94
CA LYS A 55 20.74 -4.81 -1.93
C LYS A 55 20.97 -5.48 -0.57
N LEU A 56 20.03 -6.31 -0.13
CA LEU A 56 20.11 -7.02 1.15
C LEU A 56 21.21 -8.08 1.16
N SER A 57 21.41 -8.80 0.06
CA SER A 57 22.57 -9.70 -0.10
C SER A 57 23.91 -8.97 0.03
N SER A 58 23.98 -7.75 -0.53
CA SER A 58 25.19 -6.93 -0.44
C SER A 58 25.43 -6.42 0.99
N LEU A 59 24.38 -6.12 1.74
CA LEU A 59 24.45 -5.74 3.15
C LEU A 59 24.97 -6.89 4.01
N SER A 60 24.33 -8.07 3.89
CA SER A 60 24.72 -9.29 4.62
C SER A 60 26.18 -9.64 4.39
N LYS A 61 26.66 -9.61 3.13
CA LYS A 61 28.08 -9.86 2.81
C LYS A 61 29.06 -8.84 3.41
N LYS A 62 28.62 -7.59 3.62
CA LYS A 62 29.50 -6.51 4.12
C LYS A 62 29.54 -6.45 5.63
N THR A 63 28.41 -6.69 6.28
CA THR A 63 28.23 -6.44 7.72
C THR A 63 27.94 -7.69 8.54
N GLY A 64 27.45 -8.76 7.91
CA GLY A 64 26.89 -9.91 8.59
C GLY A 64 25.48 -9.69 9.15
N ASN A 65 24.87 -8.52 8.89
CA ASN A 65 23.48 -8.23 9.24
C ASN A 65 22.56 -8.64 8.09
N ASP A 66 21.53 -9.40 8.42
CA ASP A 66 20.54 -9.91 7.47
C ASP A 66 19.18 -9.27 7.73
N VAL A 67 18.47 -8.98 6.63
CA VAL A 67 17.14 -8.38 6.66
C VAL A 67 16.20 -9.26 5.86
N ARG A 68 15.11 -9.70 6.46
CA ARG A 68 14.03 -10.47 5.84
C ARG A 68 12.80 -9.58 5.71
N LEU A 69 12.28 -9.48 4.49
CA LEU A 69 11.06 -8.75 4.19
C LEU A 69 9.97 -9.73 3.79
N VAL A 70 8.81 -9.64 4.43
CA VAL A 70 7.72 -10.59 4.25
C VAL A 70 6.43 -9.82 4.01
N THR A 71 5.70 -10.22 2.98
CA THR A 71 4.34 -9.75 2.72
C THR A 71 3.39 -10.94 2.82
N ILE A 72 2.28 -10.75 3.51
CA ILE A 72 1.22 -11.74 3.65
C ILE A 72 -0.11 -11.12 3.21
N HIS A 73 -1.02 -11.96 2.70
CA HIS A 73 -2.33 -11.48 2.26
C HIS A 73 -3.29 -11.27 3.42
N ARG A 74 -3.33 -12.20 4.38
CA ARG A 74 -4.26 -12.14 5.49
C ARG A 74 -3.75 -12.96 6.67
N LEU A 75 -3.87 -12.41 7.87
CA LEU A 75 -3.62 -13.12 9.12
C LEU A 75 -4.80 -13.99 9.56
N ASP A 76 -4.50 -15.01 10.36
CA ASP A 76 -5.49 -15.81 11.06
C ASP A 76 -6.37 -14.96 12.00
N TYR A 77 -7.59 -15.43 12.25
CA TYR A 77 -8.55 -14.68 13.06
C TYR A 77 -8.07 -14.51 14.51
N GLY A 78 -7.94 -13.27 14.95
CA GLY A 78 -7.46 -12.92 16.30
C GLY A 78 -5.94 -12.79 16.41
N GLU A 79 -5.20 -13.01 15.32
CA GLU A 79 -3.76 -12.82 15.24
C GLU A 79 -3.44 -11.35 14.87
N THR A 80 -2.35 -10.82 15.43
CA THR A 80 -1.84 -9.49 15.08
C THR A 80 -0.58 -9.61 14.25
N VAL A 81 -0.26 -8.61 13.42
CA VAL A 81 0.96 -8.66 12.61
C VAL A 81 2.22 -8.69 13.48
N GLN A 82 2.15 -8.11 14.69
CA GLN A 82 3.22 -8.18 15.68
C GLN A 82 3.39 -9.60 16.20
N SER A 83 2.33 -10.21 16.76
CA SER A 83 2.39 -11.57 17.29
C SER A 83 2.76 -12.61 16.22
N PHE A 84 2.36 -12.37 14.96
CA PHE A 84 2.77 -13.17 13.82
C PHE A 84 4.27 -13.01 13.52
N ALA A 85 4.78 -11.77 13.46
CA ALA A 85 6.20 -11.52 13.24
C ALA A 85 7.07 -12.14 14.34
N ASP A 86 6.60 -12.10 15.60
CA ASP A 86 7.26 -12.73 16.75
C ASP A 86 7.39 -14.25 16.55
N GLN A 87 6.27 -14.92 16.25
CA GLN A 87 6.23 -16.36 16.02
C GLN A 87 7.06 -16.76 14.80
N LEU A 88 7.00 -15.97 13.72
CA LEU A 88 7.76 -16.21 12.52
C LEU A 88 9.27 -16.08 12.76
N PHE A 89 9.68 -15.09 13.55
CA PHE A 89 11.07 -14.88 13.92
C PHE A 89 11.62 -16.05 14.74
N GLU A 90 10.85 -16.55 15.72
CA GLU A 90 11.21 -17.74 16.50
C GLU A 90 11.24 -19.01 15.66
N GLN A 91 10.31 -19.16 14.70
CA GLN A 91 10.26 -20.32 13.81
C GLN A 91 11.42 -20.36 12.81
N TRP A 92 11.79 -19.22 12.24
CA TRP A 92 12.88 -19.14 11.27
C TRP A 92 14.26 -19.14 11.93
N PHE A 93 14.39 -18.58 13.13
CA PHE A 93 15.65 -18.47 13.86
C PHE A 93 15.46 -19.04 15.27
N PRO A 94 15.47 -20.37 15.45
CA PRO A 94 15.19 -20.98 16.75
C PRO A 94 16.31 -20.74 17.78
N GLU A 95 17.54 -20.55 17.33
CA GLU A 95 18.69 -20.33 18.20
C GLU A 95 18.96 -18.82 18.40
N PRO A 96 19.19 -18.35 19.64
CA PRO A 96 19.48 -16.93 19.91
C PRO A 96 20.69 -16.37 19.15
N ALA A 97 21.66 -17.24 18.81
CA ALA A 97 22.83 -16.85 18.04
C ALA A 97 22.48 -16.48 16.60
N ASP A 98 21.52 -17.18 15.99
CA ASP A 98 21.05 -16.91 14.63
C ASP A 98 20.16 -15.65 14.60
N GLN A 99 19.42 -15.40 15.69
CA GLN A 99 18.59 -14.20 15.83
C GLN A 99 19.37 -12.89 15.95
N ALA A 100 20.62 -12.92 16.43
CA ALA A 100 21.31 -11.72 16.90
C ALA A 100 21.45 -10.63 15.82
N ASN A 101 21.73 -11.01 14.57
CA ASN A 101 21.99 -10.11 13.46
C ASN A 101 20.85 -10.06 12.42
N GLU A 102 19.69 -10.65 12.73
CA GLU A 102 18.55 -10.74 11.82
C GLU A 102 17.53 -9.64 12.11
N VAL A 103 16.98 -9.05 11.05
CA VAL A 103 15.88 -8.09 11.12
C VAL A 103 14.74 -8.61 10.25
N LEU A 104 13.57 -8.83 10.82
CA LEU A 104 12.38 -9.30 10.12
C LEU A 104 11.35 -8.18 10.05
N LEU A 105 10.88 -7.84 8.85
CA LEU A 105 9.73 -6.96 8.65
C LEU A 105 8.61 -7.74 7.97
N VAL A 106 7.43 -7.72 8.58
CA VAL A 106 6.22 -8.37 8.05
C VAL A 106 5.15 -7.32 7.78
N LEU A 107 4.52 -7.37 6.61
CA LEU A 107 3.38 -6.54 6.22
C LEU A 107 2.16 -7.41 5.91
N ASP A 108 1.03 -7.09 6.54
CA ASP A 108 -0.30 -7.55 6.14
C ASP A 108 -0.86 -6.60 5.06
N THR A 109 -1.01 -7.11 3.85
CA THR A 109 -1.48 -6.34 2.69
C THR A 109 -2.98 -6.05 2.70
N VAL A 110 -3.78 -6.72 3.54
CA VAL A 110 -5.21 -6.41 3.69
C VAL A 110 -5.43 -5.26 4.66
N THR A 111 -4.68 -5.20 5.76
CA THR A 111 -4.84 -4.14 6.76
C THR A 111 -3.80 -3.02 6.64
N ASN A 112 -2.78 -3.18 5.79
CA ASN A 112 -1.61 -2.31 5.68
C ASN A 112 -0.88 -2.09 7.01
N ASN A 113 -1.01 -3.03 7.94
CA ASN A 113 -0.29 -3.04 9.20
C ASN A 113 1.01 -3.82 9.02
N ALA A 114 2.10 -3.30 9.58
CA ALA A 114 3.38 -3.97 9.59
C ALA A 114 3.98 -4.03 10.99
N ALA A 115 4.85 -5.01 11.19
CA ALA A 115 5.66 -5.15 12.38
C ALA A 115 7.10 -5.41 11.96
N ILE A 116 8.03 -4.90 12.77
CA ILE A 116 9.46 -5.12 12.62
C ILE A 116 9.99 -5.78 13.88
N ARG A 117 10.83 -6.79 13.69
CA ARG A 117 11.58 -7.48 14.74
C ARG A 117 13.06 -7.36 14.46
N VAL A 118 13.80 -6.92 15.47
CA VAL A 118 15.22 -6.64 15.38
C VAL A 118 15.95 -7.54 16.37
N GLY A 119 16.93 -8.29 15.88
CA GLY A 119 17.86 -9.07 16.67
C GLY A 119 18.67 -8.25 17.65
N GLU A 120 19.11 -8.86 18.75
CA GLU A 120 19.73 -8.13 19.85
C GLU A 120 21.02 -7.41 19.47
N ALA A 121 21.87 -7.99 18.61
CA ALA A 121 23.08 -7.31 18.13
C ALA A 121 22.75 -6.25 17.08
N ALA A 122 21.75 -6.50 16.22
CA ALA A 122 21.29 -5.52 15.25
C ALA A 122 20.71 -4.25 15.91
N LYS A 123 20.16 -4.34 17.13
CA LYS A 123 19.65 -3.18 17.89
C LYS A 123 20.70 -2.13 18.23
N GLU A 124 21.98 -2.50 18.32
CA GLU A 124 23.05 -1.53 18.56
C GLU A 124 23.17 -0.50 17.43
N LEU A 125 22.83 -0.92 16.20
CA LEU A 125 22.82 -0.07 15.01
C LEU A 125 21.43 0.45 14.69
N LEU A 126 20.42 -0.42 14.79
CA LEU A 126 19.02 -0.14 14.51
C LEU A 126 18.23 -0.07 15.82
N SER A 127 18.28 1.09 16.48
CA SER A 127 17.51 1.33 17.70
C SER A 127 16.00 1.18 17.47
N ASP A 128 15.26 0.85 18.53
CA ASP A 128 13.79 0.70 18.50
C ASP A 128 13.08 1.93 17.88
N ASP A 129 13.51 3.15 18.19
CA ASP A 129 12.94 4.39 17.61
C ASP A 129 13.07 4.45 16.08
N ILE A 130 14.22 4.03 15.54
CA ILE A 130 14.45 3.97 14.09
C ILE A 130 13.60 2.85 13.48
N ALA A 131 13.54 1.69 14.12
CA ALA A 131 12.72 0.58 13.66
C ALA A 131 11.23 0.98 13.57
N THR A 132 10.70 1.67 14.58
CA THR A 132 9.35 2.23 14.57
C THR A 132 9.18 3.26 13.47
N SER A 133 10.11 4.21 13.29
CA SER A 133 10.08 5.19 12.20
C SER A 133 10.12 4.54 10.80
N VAL A 134 10.86 3.44 10.63
CA VAL A 134 10.88 2.69 9.38
C VAL A 134 9.48 2.14 9.04
N VAL A 135 8.75 1.64 10.03
CA VAL A 135 7.37 1.14 9.83
C VAL A 135 6.37 2.29 9.64
N ASP A 136 6.35 3.25 10.56
CA ASP A 136 5.30 4.29 10.64
C ASP A 136 5.46 5.39 9.60
N GLU A 137 6.68 5.61 9.10
CA GLU A 137 6.98 6.66 8.15
C GLU A 137 7.46 6.07 6.82
N THR A 138 8.59 5.35 6.80
CA THR A 138 9.17 4.88 5.53
C THR A 138 8.26 3.88 4.81
N LEU A 139 7.69 2.92 5.52
CA LEU A 139 6.78 1.93 4.93
C LEU A 139 5.36 2.49 4.78
N ALA A 140 4.79 3.05 5.85
CA ALA A 140 3.38 3.40 5.85
C ALA A 140 3.02 4.60 4.96
N VAL A 141 3.95 5.54 4.70
CA VAL A 141 3.66 6.72 3.87
C VAL A 141 3.31 6.34 2.41
N PRO A 142 4.15 5.59 1.66
CA PRO A 142 3.79 5.20 0.30
C PRO A 142 2.55 4.30 0.22
N LEU A 143 2.29 3.48 1.25
CA LEU A 143 1.08 2.67 1.35
C LEU A 143 -0.18 3.55 1.47
N ARG A 144 -0.14 4.60 2.31
CA ARG A 144 -1.23 5.59 2.39
C ARG A 144 -1.41 6.39 1.09
N GLN A 145 -0.38 6.50 0.25
CA GLN A 145 -0.40 7.20 -1.03
C GLN A 145 -0.84 6.30 -2.22
N GLY A 146 -1.70 5.32 -1.94
CA GLY A 146 -2.31 4.44 -2.94
C GLY A 146 -1.59 3.11 -3.09
N ASP A 147 -1.31 2.44 -1.97
CA ASP A 147 -0.81 1.06 -1.92
C ASP A 147 0.45 0.85 -2.76
N ARG A 148 1.39 1.80 -2.66
CA ARG A 148 2.65 1.77 -3.42
C ARG A 148 3.66 0.80 -2.78
N TYR A 149 3.31 -0.48 -2.69
CA TYR A 149 4.11 -1.54 -2.05
C TYR A 149 5.55 -1.57 -2.58
N ASN A 150 5.70 -1.57 -3.90
CA ASN A 150 7.02 -1.58 -4.55
C ASN A 150 7.92 -0.43 -4.09
N GLN A 151 7.38 0.79 -3.99
CA GLN A 151 8.13 1.94 -3.50
C GLN A 151 8.44 1.80 -2.00
N ALA A 152 7.43 1.44 -1.20
CA ALA A 152 7.56 1.26 0.25
C ALA A 152 8.71 0.29 0.60
N PHE A 153 8.75 -0.89 -0.02
CA PHE A 153 9.77 -1.90 0.26
C PHE A 153 11.16 -1.50 -0.25
N LEU A 154 11.25 -0.79 -1.37
CA LEU A 154 12.53 -0.26 -1.86
C LEU A 154 13.11 0.81 -0.91
N ASP A 155 12.25 1.70 -0.42
CA ASP A 155 12.63 2.76 0.52
C ASP A 155 13.07 2.16 1.86
N VAL A 156 12.31 1.18 2.37
CA VAL A 156 12.66 0.41 3.57
C VAL A 156 13.98 -0.33 3.40
N ALA A 157 14.15 -1.12 2.33
CA ALA A 157 15.38 -1.85 2.07
C ALA A 157 16.58 -0.91 1.95
N THR A 158 16.37 0.28 1.39
CA THR A 158 17.40 1.30 1.29
C THR A 158 17.78 1.84 2.66
N ARG A 159 16.82 2.33 3.44
CA ARG A 159 17.06 2.90 4.76
C ARG A 159 17.68 1.88 5.73
N LEU A 160 17.12 0.68 5.82
CA LEU A 160 17.65 -0.39 6.67
C LEU A 160 19.08 -0.77 6.26
N SER A 161 19.38 -0.84 4.96
CA SER A 161 20.74 -1.15 4.51
C SER A 161 21.77 -0.07 4.84
N GLU A 162 21.39 1.20 4.90
CA GLU A 162 22.31 2.27 5.30
C GLU A 162 22.57 2.23 6.81
N VAL A 163 21.50 2.12 7.60
CA VAL A 163 21.60 2.08 9.08
C VAL A 163 22.38 0.85 9.54
N LEU A 164 22.05 -0.34 9.02
CA LEU A 164 22.74 -1.59 9.37
C LEU A 164 24.15 -1.69 8.77
N ALA A 165 24.50 -0.83 7.79
CA ALA A 165 25.87 -0.65 7.33
C ALA A 165 26.70 0.24 8.26
N GLY A 166 26.10 0.84 9.29
CA GLY A 166 26.73 1.79 10.20
C GLY A 166 26.81 3.22 9.64
N ASN A 167 26.09 3.52 8.55
CA ASN A 167 25.97 4.88 8.05
C ASN A 167 24.90 5.66 8.84
N PRO A 168 24.96 7.01 8.86
CA PRO A 168 23.91 7.83 9.46
C PRO A 168 22.55 7.52 8.83
N ASP A 169 21.49 7.49 9.66
CA ASP A 169 20.12 7.29 9.18
C ASP A 169 19.74 8.38 8.17
N PRO A 170 19.39 8.04 6.91
CA PRO A 170 18.92 9.02 5.94
C PRO A 170 17.56 9.64 6.33
N GLY A 171 16.84 9.03 7.28
CA GLY A 171 15.53 9.46 7.74
C GLY A 171 14.39 8.99 6.83
N PRO A 172 13.13 9.32 7.20
CA PRO A 172 11.97 8.99 6.41
C PRO A 172 11.96 9.74 5.05
N PRO A 173 11.30 9.18 4.02
CA PRO A 173 11.20 9.84 2.73
C PRO A 173 10.48 11.19 2.88
N VAL A 174 11.06 12.23 2.26
CA VAL A 174 10.45 13.57 2.26
C VAL A 174 9.19 13.53 1.41
N VAL A 175 8.04 13.52 2.06
CA VAL A 175 6.75 13.68 1.39
C VAL A 175 6.66 15.13 0.93
N VAL A 176 6.87 15.36 -0.35
CA VAL A 176 6.41 16.60 -0.97
C VAL A 176 4.89 16.50 -0.98
N GLU A 177 4.24 17.14 -0.01
CA GLU A 177 2.81 17.42 -0.08
C GLU A 177 2.61 18.27 -1.33
N VAL A 178 2.28 17.61 -2.45
CA VAL A 178 1.72 18.31 -3.60
C VAL A 178 0.37 18.78 -3.11
N ASP A 179 0.33 20.03 -2.68
CA ASP A 179 -0.87 20.68 -2.21
C ASP A 179 -1.94 20.60 -3.31
N GLN A 180 -2.84 19.62 -3.18
CA GLN A 180 -4.00 19.49 -4.06
C GLN A 180 -5.12 20.45 -3.64
N SER A 181 -4.85 21.39 -2.71
CA SER A 181 -5.84 22.36 -2.24
C SER A 181 -6.17 23.47 -3.25
N GLU A 182 -5.43 23.58 -4.35
CA GLU A 182 -5.95 24.23 -5.56
C GLU A 182 -7.00 23.31 -6.19
N GLY A 183 -8.16 23.21 -5.53
CA GLY A 183 -9.31 22.48 -6.04
C GLY A 183 -9.66 23.00 -7.43
N THR A 184 -10.27 22.14 -8.26
CA THR A 184 -10.76 22.50 -9.61
C THR A 184 -11.94 23.49 -9.57
N PHE A 185 -12.16 24.16 -8.45
CA PHE A 185 -13.22 25.14 -8.24
C PHE A 185 -12.61 26.52 -8.21
N ALA A 186 -13.24 27.45 -8.92
CA ALA A 186 -12.87 28.85 -8.90
C ALA A 186 -12.93 29.37 -7.46
N THR A 187 -11.93 30.17 -7.09
CA THR A 187 -11.93 30.86 -5.80
C THR A 187 -13.14 31.81 -5.67
N PRO A 188 -13.51 32.24 -4.45
CA PRO A 188 -14.60 33.22 -4.27
C PRO A 188 -14.37 34.53 -5.04
N GLU A 189 -13.11 34.92 -5.22
CA GLU A 189 -12.71 36.11 -5.97
C GLU A 189 -12.91 35.92 -7.48
N GLU A 190 -12.46 34.79 -8.06
CA GLU A 190 -12.70 34.45 -9.46
C GLU A 190 -14.19 34.23 -9.78
N THR A 191 -14.96 33.75 -8.80
CA THR A 191 -16.42 33.60 -8.92
C THR A 191 -17.13 34.96 -8.95
N ALA A 192 -16.65 35.93 -8.17
CA ALA A 192 -17.21 37.29 -8.13
C ALA A 192 -16.91 38.08 -9.41
N GLU A 193 -15.78 37.85 -10.06
CA GLU A 193 -15.40 38.50 -11.33
C GLU A 193 -16.04 37.81 -12.57
N SER A 194 -16.65 36.64 -12.40
CA SER A 194 -17.20 35.86 -13.51
C SER A 194 -18.40 36.55 -14.20
N ASN A 195 -18.29 36.72 -15.51
CA ASN A 195 -19.37 37.26 -16.37
C ASN A 195 -20.42 36.20 -16.77
N ALA A 196 -20.33 34.97 -16.23
CA ALA A 196 -21.19 33.86 -16.60
C ALA A 196 -22.68 34.15 -16.37
N THR A 197 -23.02 34.83 -15.26
CA THR A 197 -24.42 35.17 -14.93
C THR A 197 -25.05 36.09 -15.97
N VAL A 198 -24.29 37.03 -16.55
CA VAL A 198 -24.78 37.93 -17.60
C VAL A 198 -25.11 37.15 -18.88
N TRP A 199 -24.24 36.23 -19.27
CA TRP A 199 -24.47 35.36 -20.44
C TRP A 199 -25.67 34.43 -20.24
N VAL A 200 -25.84 33.85 -19.06
CA VAL A 200 -26.99 32.98 -18.74
C VAL A 200 -28.30 33.77 -18.84
N ILE A 201 -28.37 34.98 -18.29
CA ILE A 201 -29.57 35.83 -18.37
C ILE A 201 -29.87 36.20 -19.84
N GLY A 202 -28.86 36.58 -20.61
CA GLY A 202 -29.02 36.90 -22.04
C GLY A 202 -29.54 35.72 -22.85
N LEU A 203 -28.98 34.52 -22.62
CA LEU A 203 -29.42 33.28 -23.27
C LEU A 203 -30.86 32.90 -22.88
N LEU A 204 -31.23 33.03 -21.60
CA LEU A 204 -32.59 32.76 -21.15
C LEU A 204 -33.60 33.73 -21.77
N PHE A 205 -33.26 35.01 -21.87
CA PHE A 205 -34.13 36.00 -22.50
C PHE A 205 -34.31 35.70 -24.00
N ALA A 206 -33.22 35.44 -24.71
CA ALA A 206 -33.27 35.05 -26.12
C ALA A 206 -34.07 33.76 -26.32
N ALA A 207 -33.84 32.74 -25.50
CA ALA A 207 -34.56 31.47 -25.54
C ALA A 207 -36.06 31.62 -25.28
N THR A 208 -36.48 32.64 -24.53
CA THR A 208 -37.90 32.89 -24.23
C THR A 208 -38.56 33.76 -25.29
N VAL A 209 -37.88 34.81 -25.75
CA VAL A 209 -38.46 35.81 -26.66
C VAL A 209 -38.47 35.35 -28.10
N ILE A 210 -37.43 34.67 -28.57
CA ILE A 210 -37.32 34.22 -29.97
C ILE A 210 -38.46 33.26 -30.36
N PRO A 211 -38.82 32.23 -29.57
CA PRO A 211 -39.94 31.34 -29.89
C PRO A 211 -41.29 32.07 -29.95
N MET A 212 -41.53 33.03 -29.03
CA MET A 212 -42.77 33.80 -29.07
C MET A 212 -42.82 34.79 -30.24
N ALA A 213 -41.72 35.46 -30.55
CA ALA A 213 -41.64 36.36 -31.69
C ALA A 213 -41.83 35.61 -33.01
N THR A 214 -41.20 34.43 -33.15
CA THR A 214 -41.40 33.56 -34.32
C THR A 214 -42.83 33.04 -34.40
N TYR A 215 -43.43 32.59 -33.28
CA TYR A 215 -44.83 32.17 -33.24
C TYR A 215 -45.79 33.27 -33.73
N TYR A 216 -45.67 34.50 -33.20
CA TYR A 216 -46.53 35.61 -33.58
C TYR A 216 -46.31 36.05 -35.03
N TRP A 217 -45.07 36.02 -35.53
CA TRP A 217 -44.77 36.32 -36.93
C TRP A 217 -45.44 35.33 -37.89
N TYR A 218 -45.46 34.03 -37.56
CA TYR A 218 -46.19 33.03 -38.32
C TYR A 218 -47.71 33.24 -38.28
N GLN A 219 -48.26 33.75 -37.17
CA GLN A 219 -49.70 33.98 -37.03
C GLN A 219 -50.21 35.23 -37.78
N MET A 220 -49.33 36.20 -38.06
CA MET A 220 -49.65 37.44 -38.79
C MET A 220 -49.50 37.31 -40.31
N ARG A 221 -49.04 36.15 -40.80
CA ARG A 221 -48.82 35.87 -42.22
C ARG A 221 -49.82 34.87 -42.75
#